data_AF-A0A3D2IT80-F1
#
_entry.id   AF-A0A3D2IT80-F1
#
_cell.length_a   1.000
_cell.length_b   1.000
_cell.length_c   1.000
_cell.angle_alpha   90.00
_cell.angle_beta   90.00
_cell.angle_gamma   90.00
#
_symmetry.space_group_name_H-M   'P 1'
#
loop_
_entity.id
_entity.type
_entity.pdbx_description
1 polymer ?
#
loop_
_entity_poly.entity_id
_entity_poly.type
_entity_poly.pdbx_seq_one_letter_code
_entity_poly.pdbx_strand_id
1 'polypeptide(L)'
;MYYDHRRVIATAISRLRAKIEYRPLIFGLMPDVFTLSQLQQSVEALSGVRLHKQNFRRLLDSQKLVMETGQSSSAQRGRPAKLYCFRHDIELQSLLMDSKLPKRK
;
A
#
# COMPACT_ATOMS: atom_id res chain seq x y z
N MET A 1 12.51 -26.13 -25.67
CA MET A 1 11.89 -25.80 -24.38
C MET A 1 11.37 -24.38 -24.47
N TYR A 2 10.07 -24.26 -24.20
CA TYR A 2 9.17 -23.14 -24.44
C TYR A 2 9.72 -21.81 -23.88
N TYR A 3 9.53 -20.72 -24.62
CA TYR A 3 9.93 -19.35 -24.28
C TYR A 3 9.84 -19.07 -22.78
N ASP A 4 10.87 -18.40 -22.27
CA ASP A 4 11.13 -18.17 -20.85
C ASP A 4 10.20 -17.08 -20.28
N HIS A 5 8.88 -17.26 -20.40
CA HIS A 5 7.85 -16.29 -20.04
C HIS A 5 7.99 -15.86 -18.58
N ARG A 6 8.45 -16.76 -17.71
CA ARG A 6 8.77 -16.47 -16.30
C ARG A 6 9.82 -15.37 -16.18
N ARG A 7 10.90 -15.43 -16.97
CA ARG A 7 11.97 -14.43 -16.96
C ARG A 7 11.50 -13.08 -17.51
N VAL A 8 10.68 -13.09 -18.56
CA VAL A 8 10.06 -11.87 -19.11
C VAL A 8 9.14 -11.21 -18.08
N ILE A 9 8.25 -11.98 -17.44
CA ILE A 9 7.33 -11.50 -16.40
C ILE A 9 8.10 -10.95 -15.20
N ALA A 10 9.11 -11.67 -14.71
CA ALA A 10 9.92 -11.22 -13.58
C ALA A 10 10.66 -9.90 -13.88
N THR A 11 11.18 -9.76 -15.10
CA THR A 11 11.85 -8.53 -15.55
C THR A 11 10.88 -7.37 -15.68
N ALA A 12 9.69 -7.61 -16.25
CA ALA A 12 8.65 -6.60 -16.38
C ALA A 12 8.17 -6.09 -15.00
N ILE A 13 7.89 -7.00 -14.06
CA ILE A 13 7.49 -6.64 -12.69
C ILE A 13 8.60 -5.84 -11.99
N SER A 14 9.86 -6.25 -12.13
CA SER A 14 10.98 -5.55 -11.51
C SER A 14 11.15 -4.13 -12.05
N ARG A 15 11.02 -3.95 -13.37
CA ARG A 15 11.07 -2.62 -14.01
C ARG A 15 9.88 -1.75 -13.62
N LEU A 16 8.68 -2.34 -13.55
CA LEU A 16 7.46 -1.65 -13.12
C LEU A 16 7.61 -1.14 -11.69
N ARG A 17 8.08 -2.01 -10.78
CA ARG A 17 8.39 -1.68 -9.38
C ARG A 17 9.47 -0.61 -9.22
N ALA A 18 10.44 -0.54 -10.13
CA ALA A 18 11.47 0.49 -10.09
C ALA A 18 10.99 1.87 -10.57
N LYS A 19 9.90 1.92 -11.35
CA LYS A 19 9.42 3.14 -12.01
C LYS A 19 8.15 3.72 -11.39
N ILE A 20 7.40 2.92 -10.61
CA ILE A 20 6.17 3.38 -9.97
C ILE A 20 6.42 3.85 -8.55
N GLU A 21 5.90 5.03 -8.24
CA GLU A 21 5.71 5.50 -6.88
C GLU A 21 4.56 4.72 -6.21
N TYR A 22 4.89 3.92 -5.20
CA TYR A 22 3.94 3.01 -4.55
C TYR A 22 2.81 3.72 -3.81
N ARG A 23 3.08 4.93 -3.29
CA ARG A 23 2.09 5.71 -2.56
C ARG A 23 0.95 6.18 -3.46
N PRO A 24 1.16 6.97 -4.52
CA PRO A 24 0.07 7.43 -5.37
C PRO A 24 -0.70 6.27 -6.03
N LEU A 25 -0.03 5.17 -6.36
CA LEU A 25 -0.71 4.01 -6.92
C LEU A 25 -1.67 3.34 -5.92
N ILE A 26 -1.29 3.22 -4.64
CA ILE A 26 -2.16 2.53 -3.68
C ILE A 26 -3.44 3.30 -3.36
N PHE A 27 -3.42 4.63 -3.46
CA PHE A 27 -4.62 5.45 -3.36
C PHE A 27 -5.62 5.14 -4.48
N GLY A 28 -5.15 4.92 -5.71
CA GLY A 28 -6.01 4.60 -6.84
C GLY A 28 -6.46 3.14 -6.92
N LEU A 29 -5.76 2.22 -6.26
CA LEU A 29 -6.08 0.78 -6.28
C LEU A 29 -6.94 0.32 -5.10
N MET A 30 -6.96 1.09 -4.00
CA MET A 30 -7.75 0.75 -2.83
C MET A 30 -9.15 1.36 -2.89
N PRO A 31 -10.16 0.69 -2.28
CA PRO A 31 -11.48 1.29 -2.11
C PRO A 31 -11.41 2.51 -1.19
N ASP A 32 -12.43 3.37 -1.23
CA ASP A 32 -12.48 4.59 -0.40
C ASP A 32 -12.42 4.28 1.10
N VAL A 33 -12.97 3.12 1.51
CA VAL A 33 -13.00 2.63 2.88
C VAL A 33 -12.35 1.26 2.95
N PHE A 34 -11.35 1.09 3.82
CA PHE A 34 -10.58 -0.15 3.93
C PHE A 34 -10.14 -0.42 5.38
N THR A 35 -9.70 -1.65 5.64
CA THR A 35 -9.06 -2.02 6.90
C THR A 35 -7.54 -1.86 6.80
N LEU A 36 -6.85 -1.61 7.92
CA LEU A 36 -5.37 -1.55 7.94
C LEU A 36 -4.71 -2.84 7.43
N SER A 37 -5.37 -3.98 7.61
CA SER A 37 -4.84 -5.27 7.13
C SER A 37 -4.91 -5.37 5.60
N GLN A 38 -5.99 -4.89 4.97
CA GLN A 38 -6.11 -4.82 3.52
C GLN A 38 -5.09 -3.86 2.91
N LEU A 39 -4.89 -2.70 3.56
CA LEU A 39 -3.87 -1.75 3.13
C LEU A 39 -2.48 -2.37 3.22
N GLN A 40 -2.15 -3.03 4.33
CA GLN A 40 -0.87 -3.73 4.47
C GLN A 40 -0.67 -4.78 3.37
N GLN A 41 -1.66 -5.65 3.15
CA GLN A 41 -1.59 -6.69 2.11
C GLN A 41 -1.35 -6.10 0.72
N SER A 42 -1.99 -4.97 0.42
CA SER A 42 -1.84 -4.29 -0.87
C SER A 42 -0.44 -3.68 -1.03
N VAL A 43 0.09 -3.05 0.02
CA VAL A 43 1.47 -2.54 0.02
C VAL A 43 2.47 -3.69 -0.13
N GLU A 44 2.27 -4.80 0.58
CA GLU A 44 3.15 -5.97 0.49
C GLU A 44 3.11 -6.61 -0.91
N ALA A 45 1.93 -6.74 -1.51
CA ALA A 45 1.77 -7.26 -2.86
C ALA A 45 2.47 -6.37 -3.90
N LEU A 46 2.32 -5.05 -3.74
CA LEU A 46 2.83 -4.08 -4.68
C LEU A 46 4.36 -3.93 -4.58
N SER A 47 4.88 -3.76 -3.36
CA SER A 47 6.32 -3.65 -3.10
C SER A 47 7.06 -4.99 -3.23
N GLY A 48 6.35 -6.10 -3.04
CA GLY A 48 6.94 -7.44 -2.95
C GLY A 48 7.74 -7.69 -1.67
N VAL A 49 7.59 -6.83 -0.66
CA VAL A 49 8.29 -6.92 0.63
C VAL A 49 7.26 -7.18 1.72
N ARG A 50 7.58 -8.09 2.65
CA ARG A 50 6.76 -8.32 3.85
C ARG A 50 6.97 -7.17 4.84
N LEU A 51 5.88 -6.59 5.33
CA LEU A 51 5.93 -5.47 6.27
C LEU A 51 5.57 -5.93 7.67
N HIS A 52 6.30 -5.41 8.65
CA HIS A 52 5.98 -5.66 10.05
C HIS A 52 4.75 -4.83 10.47
N LYS A 53 3.72 -5.50 10.99
CA LYS A 53 2.42 -4.88 11.34
C LYS A 53 2.56 -3.63 12.20
N GLN A 54 3.42 -3.69 13.23
CA GLN A 54 3.55 -2.59 14.19
C GLN A 54 4.32 -1.39 13.61
N ASN A 55 5.32 -1.65 12.77
CA ASN A 55 6.06 -0.58 12.10
C ASN A 55 5.20 0.09 11.04
N PHE A 56 4.41 -0.69 10.31
CA PHE A 56 3.46 -0.17 9.34
C PHE A 56 2.42 0.73 10.00
N ARG A 57 1.85 0.32 11.14
CA ARG A 57 0.91 1.14 11.89
C ARG A 57 1.55 2.45 12.38
N ARG A 58 2.74 2.37 12.98
CA ARG A 58 3.51 3.56 13.38
C ARG A 58 3.80 4.51 12.22
N LEU A 59 4.12 3.97 11.05
CA LEU A 59 4.40 4.74 9.84
C LEU A 59 3.15 5.48 9.32
N LEU A 60 1.98 4.85 9.38
CA LEU A 60 0.72 5.47 8.99
C LEU A 60 0.32 6.57 9.98
N ASP A 61 0.50 6.31 11.28
CA ASP A 61 0.20 7.27 12.35
C ASP A 61 1.14 8.49 12.27
N SER A 62 2.44 8.27 12.05
CA SER A 62 3.43 9.36 11.97
C SER A 62 3.22 10.27 10.76
N GLN A 63 2.83 9.69 9.63
CA GLN A 63 2.59 10.43 8.39
C GLN A 63 1.15 10.93 8.25
N LYS A 64 0.28 10.64 9.24
CA LYS A 64 -1.12 11.09 9.24
C LYS A 64 -1.83 10.73 7.91
N LEU A 65 -1.52 9.58 7.30
CA LEU A 65 -2.00 9.24 5.95
C LEU A 65 -3.47 8.80 5.91
N VAL A 66 -3.95 8.25 7.02
CA VAL A 66 -5.27 7.67 7.13
C VAL A 66 -6.05 8.33 8.26
N MET A 67 -7.37 8.31 8.15
CA MET A 67 -8.32 8.70 9.19
C MET A 67 -9.20 7.50 9.53
N GLU A 68 -9.43 7.29 10.82
CA GLU A 68 -10.40 6.30 11.28
C GLU A 68 -11.81 6.82 11.00
N THR A 69 -12.66 6.02 10.35
CA THR A 69 -14.04 6.44 10.03
C THR A 69 -15.00 6.29 11.20
N GLY A 70 -14.52 5.73 12.33
CA GLY A 70 -15.36 5.33 13.46
C GLY A 70 -16.24 4.11 13.17
N GLN A 71 -16.31 3.66 11.91
CA GLN A 71 -17.06 2.49 11.52
C GLN A 71 -16.21 1.23 11.65
N SER A 72 -16.89 0.12 11.87
CA SER A 72 -16.27 -1.20 11.93
C SER A 72 -16.79 -2.03 10.77
N SER A 73 -15.91 -2.80 10.13
CA SER A 73 -16.33 -3.74 9.08
C SER A 73 -17.34 -4.71 9.67
N SER A 74 -18.43 -4.95 8.94
CA SER A 74 -19.34 -6.06 9.24
C SER A 74 -18.52 -7.35 9.19
N ALA A 75 -18.39 -8.02 10.33
CA ALA A 75 -17.55 -9.20 10.43
C ALA A 75 -18.30 -10.42 9.89
N GLN A 76 -17.95 -10.89 8.68
CA GLN A 76 -18.41 -12.21 8.20
C GLN A 76 -17.81 -13.37 9.01
N ARG A 77 -16.68 -13.17 9.71
CA ARG A 77 -16.11 -14.08 10.71
C ARG A 77 -15.02 -13.38 11.55
N GLY A 78 -15.17 -13.31 12.88
CA GLY A 78 -14.14 -12.78 13.81
C GLY A 78 -14.41 -11.37 14.38
N ARG A 79 -13.42 -10.78 15.06
CA ARG A 79 -13.53 -9.42 15.65
C ARG A 79 -13.65 -8.37 14.54
N PRO A 80 -14.63 -7.46 14.60
CA PRO A 80 -14.81 -6.45 13.56
C PRO A 80 -13.58 -5.55 13.48
N ALA A 81 -13.04 -5.40 12.27
CA ALA A 81 -11.88 -4.56 12.02
C ALA A 81 -12.33 -3.10 11.88
N LYS A 82 -11.55 -2.18 12.45
CA LYS A 82 -11.76 -0.74 12.27
C LYS A 82 -11.57 -0.36 10.81
N LEU A 83 -12.45 0.49 10.30
CA LEU A 83 -12.40 1.03 8.96
C LEU A 83 -11.66 2.37 8.95
N TYR A 84 -10.93 2.58 7.87
CA TYR A 84 -10.10 3.74 7.63
C TYR A 84 -10.36 4.27 6.22
N CYS A 85 -10.19 5.57 6.07
CA CYS A 85 -10.19 6.26 4.80
C CYS A 85 -8.86 7.00 4.62
N PHE A 86 -8.47 7.19 3.37
CA PHE A 86 -7.36 8.06 3.05
C PHE A 86 -7.71 9.53 3.29
N ARG A 87 -6.75 10.31 3.81
CA ARG A 87 -6.86 11.76 3.83
C ARG A 87 -6.72 12.29 2.42
N HIS A 88 -7.79 12.87 1.89
CA HIS A 88 -7.79 13.51 0.57
C HIS A 88 -6.96 14.82 0.54
N ASP A 89 -6.66 15.38 1.72
CA ASP A 89 -5.83 16.58 1.93
C ASP A 89 -4.31 16.31 1.78
N ILE A 90 -3.93 15.06 1.49
CA ILE A 90 -2.57 14.79 1.05
C ILE A 90 -2.54 15.18 -0.41
N GLU A 91 -2.34 16.49 -0.62
CA GLU A 91 -2.16 17.09 -1.92
C GLU A 91 -1.31 16.15 -2.78
N LEU A 92 -1.86 15.75 -3.93
CA LEU A 92 -1.18 15.00 -4.98
C LEU A 92 0.21 15.57 -5.31
N GLN A 93 0.47 16.84 -4.93
CA GLN A 93 1.71 17.57 -5.01
C GLN A 93 2.83 17.04 -4.09
N SER A 94 2.54 16.64 -2.83
CA SER A 94 3.54 16.03 -1.94
C SER A 94 3.91 14.60 -2.38
N LEU A 95 2.93 13.87 -2.94
CA LEU A 95 3.08 12.50 -3.48
C LEU A 95 4.01 12.40 -4.69
N LEU A 96 4.19 13.49 -5.43
CA LEU A 96 5.09 13.56 -6.60
C LEU A 96 6.50 14.06 -6.22
N MET A 97 6.69 14.68 -5.05
CA MET A 97 7.92 15.41 -4.71
C MET A 97 8.83 14.67 -3.70
N ASP A 98 8.30 13.98 -2.69
CA ASP A 98 9.12 13.33 -1.65
C ASP A 98 9.53 11.89 -2.01
N SER A 99 10.28 11.86 -3.11
CA SER A 99 11.11 10.77 -3.61
C SER A 99 12.19 10.34 -2.60
N LYS A 100 11.85 9.49 -1.61
CA LYS A 100 12.78 8.53 -0.98
C LYS A 100 12.08 7.66 0.07
N LEU A 101 11.46 6.57 -0.39
CA LEU A 101 11.39 5.35 0.42
C LEU A 101 12.75 4.63 0.33
N PRO A 102 13.18 3.91 1.40
CA PRO A 102 14.51 3.34 1.49
C PRO A 102 14.79 2.44 0.29
N LYS A 103 15.69 2.90 -0.59
CA LYS A 103 16.21 2.08 -1.66
C LYS A 103 16.97 0.92 -1.04
N ARG A 104 16.71 -0.28 -1.57
CA ARG A 104 17.45 -1.50 -1.26
C ARG A 104 18.95 -1.18 -1.39
N LYS A 105 19.73 -1.38 -0.32
CA LYS A 105 21.18 -1.54 -0.45
C LYS A 105 21.46 -2.84 -1.20
#